data_AF-A0A9D6J598-F1
#
_entry.id   AF-A0A9D6J598-F1
#
_cell.length_a   1.000
_cell.length_b   1.000
_cell.length_c   1.000
_cell.angle_alpha   90.00
_cell.angle_beta   90.00
_cell.angle_gamma   90.00
#
_symmetry.space_group_name_H-M   'P 1'
#
loop_
_entity.id
_entity.type
_entity.pdbx_description
1 polymer ?
#
loop_
_entity_poly.entity_id
_entity_poly.type
_entity_poly.pdbx_seq_one_letter_code
_entity_poly.pdbx_strand_id
1 'polypeptide(L)'
;MYLFPSPTKQDTRDFLVLVVFSISATFLFSFFSENSLDFSRAVPPGKALIEARFDQNGQIWGEPLAEYGPISPKNVKINNSSKEFLLACPGIGPAMANRIIEEREKIYFASWEDFEKRVRGIGPSKISELKNAGVTIGP
;
A
#
# COMPACT_ATOMS: atom_id res chain seq x y z
N MET A 1 -43.85 40.08 9.01
CA MET A 1 -43.78 39.22 7.81
C MET A 1 -42.80 39.87 6.85
N TYR A 2 -41.53 39.44 6.83
CA TYR A 2 -40.51 40.07 5.99
C TYR A 2 -40.72 39.64 4.54
N LEU A 3 -41.21 40.57 3.71
CA LEU A 3 -41.23 40.42 2.26
C LEU A 3 -39.82 40.73 1.77
N PHE A 4 -39.06 39.69 1.45
CA PHE A 4 -37.79 39.89 0.75
C PHE A 4 -38.08 40.47 -0.63
N PRO A 5 -37.41 41.58 -1.03
CA PRO A 5 -37.58 42.15 -2.36
C PRO A 5 -37.11 41.14 -3.42
N SER A 6 -37.81 41.11 -4.55
CA SER A 6 -37.44 40.25 -5.69
C SER A 6 -36.03 40.62 -6.18
N PRO A 7 -35.17 39.63 -6.47
CA PRO A 7 -33.80 39.87 -6.89
C PRO A 7 -33.76 40.66 -8.19
N THR A 8 -32.83 41.61 -8.25
CA THR A 8 -32.59 42.42 -9.45
C THR A 8 -31.84 41.63 -10.52
N LYS A 9 -31.79 42.16 -11.74
CA LYS A 9 -30.97 41.56 -12.82
C LYS A 9 -29.48 41.52 -12.45
N GLN A 10 -29.01 42.44 -11.62
CA GLN A 10 -27.62 42.47 -11.15
C GLN A 10 -27.37 41.34 -10.14
N ASP A 11 -28.26 41.16 -9.17
CA ASP A 11 -28.18 40.07 -8.19
C ASP A 11 -28.16 38.69 -8.87
N THR A 12 -28.93 38.54 -9.95
CA THR A 12 -28.97 37.31 -10.73
C THR A 12 -27.65 37.05 -11.46
N ARG A 13 -27.01 38.10 -11.99
CA ARG A 13 -25.69 38.00 -12.66
C ARG A 13 -24.60 37.68 -11.66
N ASP A 14 -24.59 38.34 -10.50
CA ASP A 14 -23.60 38.14 -9.46
C ASP A 14 -23.70 36.74 -8.86
N PHE A 15 -24.93 36.23 -8.67
CA PHE A 15 -25.17 34.84 -8.30
C PHE A 15 -24.63 33.86 -9.34
N LEU A 16 -24.89 34.11 -10.63
CA LEU A 16 -24.45 33.22 -11.71
C LEU A 16 -22.91 33.20 -11.84
N VAL A 17 -22.26 34.35 -11.65
CA VAL A 17 -20.80 34.47 -11.60
C VAL A 17 -20.24 33.65 -10.42
N LEU A 18 -20.84 33.74 -9.23
CA LEU A 18 -20.43 32.96 -8.07
C LEU A 18 -20.55 31.45 -8.29
N VAL A 19 -21.65 30.98 -8.88
CA VAL A 19 -21.89 29.56 -9.17
C VAL A 19 -20.88 29.03 -10.19
N VAL A 20 -20.69 29.75 -11.31
CA VAL A 20 -19.76 29.35 -12.36
C VAL A 20 -18.33 29.37 -11.85
N PHE A 21 -17.94 30.36 -11.05
CA PHE A 21 -16.63 30.42 -10.43
C PHE A 21 -16.39 29.25 -9.47
N SER A 22 -17.37 28.90 -8.63
CA SER A 22 -17.26 27.77 -7.70
C SER A 22 -17.07 26.44 -8.43
N ILE A 23 -17.88 26.17 -9.46
CA ILE A 23 -17.77 24.94 -10.26
C ILE A 23 -16.44 24.90 -11.02
N SER A 24 -16.04 26.02 -11.62
CA SER A 24 -14.77 26.12 -12.36
C SER A 24 -13.56 25.96 -11.43
N ALA A 25 -13.63 26.49 -10.20
CA ALA A 25 -12.58 26.33 -9.20
C ALA A 25 -12.46 24.87 -8.75
N THR A 26 -13.56 24.15 -8.53
CA THR A 26 -13.53 22.72 -8.20
C THR A 26 -12.97 21.88 -9.35
N PHE A 27 -13.37 22.19 -10.59
CA PHE A 27 -12.87 21.52 -11.79
C PHE A 27 -11.39 21.79 -12.04
N LEU A 28 -10.93 23.03 -11.88
CA LEU A 28 -9.52 23.37 -11.99
C LEU A 28 -8.69 22.66 -10.91
N PHE A 29 -9.20 22.62 -9.67
CA PHE A 29 -8.54 21.91 -8.57
C PHE A 29 -8.41 20.40 -8.82
N SER A 30 -9.30 19.78 -9.60
CA SER A 30 -9.15 18.36 -9.96
C SER A 30 -7.97 18.09 -10.89
N PHE A 31 -7.55 19.07 -11.72
CA PHE A 31 -6.35 18.94 -12.55
C PHE A 31 -5.04 19.07 -11.76
N PHE A 32 -5.08 19.75 -10.60
CA PHE A 32 -3.94 19.89 -9.70
C PHE A 32 -3.92 18.83 -8.58
N SER A 33 -4.98 18.02 -8.46
CA SER A 33 -5.08 16.96 -7.46
C SER A 33 -4.39 15.68 -7.96
N GLU A 34 -3.13 15.47 -7.56
CA GLU A 34 -2.40 14.20 -7.76
C GLU A 34 -2.81 13.09 -6.76
N ASN A 35 -3.99 13.17 -6.14
CA ASN A 35 -4.46 12.15 -5.21
C ASN A 35 -5.18 11.01 -5.94
N SER A 36 -4.51 10.36 -6.90
CA SER A 36 -4.94 9.02 -7.30
C SER A 36 -4.48 8.05 -6.21
N LEU A 37 -5.41 7.64 -5.35
CA LEU A 37 -5.22 6.42 -4.56
C LEU A 37 -5.01 5.29 -5.57
N ASP A 38 -3.76 4.85 -5.69
CA ASP A 38 -3.42 3.68 -6.47
C ASP A 38 -4.21 2.48 -5.91
N PHE A 39 -5.22 2.00 -6.64
CA PHE A 39 -6.07 0.89 -6.20
C PHE A 39 -5.26 -0.37 -5.90
N SER A 40 -4.06 -0.50 -6.48
CA SER A 40 -3.14 -1.59 -6.19
C SER A 40 -2.49 -1.49 -4.79
N ARG A 41 -2.62 -0.36 -4.09
CA ARG A 41 -2.33 -0.24 -2.65
C ARG A 41 -3.51 -0.58 -1.76
N ALA A 42 -4.75 -0.41 -2.23
CA ALA A 42 -5.95 -0.65 -1.45
C ALA A 42 -6.25 -2.15 -1.28
N VAL A 43 -5.83 -2.96 -2.25
CA VAL A 43 -5.93 -4.42 -2.17
C VAL A 43 -4.53 -4.97 -1.87
N PRO A 44 -4.27 -5.53 -0.67
CA PRO A 44 -3.00 -6.16 -0.40
C PRO A 44 -2.80 -7.34 -1.36
N PRO A 45 -1.62 -7.49 -1.98
CA PRO A 45 -1.34 -8.66 -2.80
C PRO A 45 -1.32 -9.91 -1.91
N GLY A 46 -2.17 -10.91 -2.19
CA GLY A 46 -2.19 -12.16 -1.43
C GLY A 46 -3.57 -12.82 -1.37
N LYS A 47 -3.65 -14.01 -0.76
CA LYS A 47 -4.93 -14.63 -0.39
C LYS A 47 -5.37 -14.04 0.95
N ALA A 48 -6.41 -13.21 0.94
CA ALA A 48 -7.05 -12.78 2.18
C ALA A 48 -7.78 -13.98 2.82
N LEU A 49 -7.33 -14.40 4.02
CA LEU A 49 -8.10 -15.32 4.85
C LEU A 49 -9.12 -14.49 5.63
N ILE A 50 -10.38 -14.63 5.26
CA ILE A 50 -11.49 -13.92 5.87
C ILE A 50 -12.19 -14.89 6.83
N GLU A 51 -12.30 -14.52 8.11
CA GLU A 51 -13.27 -15.20 8.99
C GLU A 51 -14.64 -14.63 8.63
N ALA A 52 -15.41 -15.40 7.86
CA ALA A 52 -16.79 -15.03 7.59
C ALA A 52 -17.61 -15.22 8.88
N ARG A 53 -18.07 -14.12 9.47
CA ARG A 53 -19.00 -14.11 10.59
C ARG A 53 -20.39 -13.71 10.10
N PHE A 54 -21.41 -14.36 10.64
CA PHE A 54 -22.78 -13.95 10.46
C PHE A 54 -23.16 -13.01 11.59
N ASP A 55 -23.71 -11.84 11.27
CA ASP A 55 -24.34 -11.01 12.28
C ASP A 55 -25.73 -11.55 12.67
N GLN A 56 -26.33 -10.96 13.71
CA GLN A 56 -27.67 -11.29 14.18
C GLN A 56 -28.79 -11.06 13.16
N ASN A 57 -28.49 -10.35 12.06
CA ASN A 57 -29.41 -10.07 10.96
C ASN A 57 -29.17 -10.98 9.75
N GLY A 58 -28.23 -11.93 9.84
CA GLY A 58 -27.87 -12.85 8.76
C GLY A 58 -26.96 -12.25 7.68
N GLN A 59 -26.40 -11.05 7.89
CA GLN A 59 -25.38 -10.52 6.99
C GLN A 59 -24.02 -11.15 7.27
N ILE A 60 -23.29 -11.45 6.19
CA ILE A 60 -21.94 -11.98 6.25
C ILE A 60 -20.98 -10.80 6.27
N TRP A 61 -20.25 -10.65 7.38
CA TRP A 61 -19.14 -9.71 7.49
C TRP A 61 -17.85 -10.49 7.67
N GLY A 62 -16.81 -10.07 6.95
CA GLY A 62 -15.52 -10.70 6.99
C GLY A 62 -14.56 -9.92 7.88
N GLU A 63 -14.12 -10.50 8.99
CA GLU A 63 -12.98 -9.99 9.73
C GLU A 63 -11.70 -10.59 9.12
N PRO A 64 -10.71 -9.80 8.69
CA PRO A 64 -9.45 -10.35 8.21
C PRO A 64 -8.74 -11.08 9.36
N LEU A 65 -8.52 -12.39 9.22
CA LEU A 65 -7.86 -13.23 10.24
C LEU A 65 -6.41 -12.81 10.53
N ALA A 66 -5.82 -12.05 9.60
CA ALA A 66 -4.65 -11.23 9.80
C ALA A 66 -4.69 -10.18 8.68
N GLU A 67 -4.67 -8.90 9.04
CA GLU A 67 -4.44 -7.83 8.08
C GLU A 67 -2.99 -7.95 7.61
N TYR A 68 -2.73 -8.80 6.60
CA TYR A 68 -1.54 -8.62 5.78
C TYR A 68 -1.80 -7.33 5.00
N GLY A 69 -1.47 -6.18 5.61
CA GLY A 69 -1.44 -4.90 4.92
C GLY A 69 -0.57 -4.99 3.65
N PRO A 70 -0.57 -3.96 2.79
CA PRO A 70 0.18 -3.99 1.54
C PRO A 70 1.60 -4.50 1.80
N ILE A 71 1.95 -5.62 1.17
CA ILE A 71 3.24 -6.29 1.35
C ILE A 71 4.32 -5.34 0.85
N SER A 72 4.82 -4.49 1.74
CA SER A 72 5.81 -3.48 1.43
C SER A 72 7.20 -4.02 1.77
N PRO A 73 8.16 -3.95 0.85
CA PRO A 73 9.56 -4.30 1.12
C PRO A 73 10.14 -3.56 2.33
N LYS A 74 9.59 -2.37 2.65
CA LYS A 74 10.05 -1.49 3.73
C LYS A 74 10.00 -2.12 5.12
N ASN A 75 9.11 -3.09 5.33
CA ASN A 75 8.93 -3.75 6.63
C ASN A 75 9.39 -5.22 6.61
N VAL A 76 10.13 -5.64 5.58
CA VAL A 76 10.60 -7.02 5.45
C VAL A 76 11.88 -7.22 6.27
N LYS A 77 11.82 -8.16 7.21
CA LYS A 77 12.96 -8.68 7.99
C LYS A 77 13.34 -10.06 7.47
N ILE A 78 14.51 -10.24 6.86
CA ILE A 78 14.90 -11.48 6.18
C ILE A 78 14.80 -12.71 7.11
N ASN A 79 15.17 -12.58 8.38
CA ASN A 79 15.10 -13.68 9.33
C ASN A 79 13.66 -14.11 9.68
N ASN A 80 12.69 -13.19 9.64
CA ASN A 80 11.34 -13.42 10.19
C ASN A 80 10.18 -13.27 9.18
N SER A 81 10.48 -12.96 7.92
CA SER A 81 9.43 -12.70 6.91
C SER A 81 8.88 -13.98 6.29
N SER A 82 7.61 -14.01 5.91
CA SER A 82 7.08 -15.14 5.14
C SER A 82 7.63 -15.16 3.71
N LYS A 83 7.41 -16.26 2.99
CA LYS A 83 7.82 -16.39 1.59
C LYS A 83 7.19 -15.30 0.70
N GLU A 84 5.95 -14.96 0.97
CA GLU A 84 5.18 -13.94 0.25
C GLU A 84 5.80 -12.55 0.44
N PHE A 85 6.24 -12.23 1.66
CA PHE A 85 6.97 -10.98 1.95
C PHE A 85 8.33 -10.92 1.24
N LEU A 86 9.05 -12.05 1.17
CA LEU A 86 10.30 -12.13 0.43
C LEU A 86 10.08 -11.95 -1.09
N LEU A 87 8.99 -12.49 -1.63
CA LEU A 87 8.63 -12.37 -3.05
C LEU A 87 8.28 -10.94 -3.48
N ALA A 88 7.82 -10.10 -2.54
CA ALA A 88 7.55 -8.70 -2.82
C ALA A 88 8.82 -7.84 -2.88
N CYS A 89 9.96 -8.34 -2.42
CA CYS A 89 11.22 -7.62 -2.46
C CYS A 89 11.81 -7.54 -3.87
N PRO A 90 12.42 -6.41 -4.25
CA PRO A 90 13.05 -6.27 -5.57
C PRO A 90 14.17 -7.30 -5.75
N GLY A 91 14.20 -7.94 -6.91
CA GLY A 91 15.24 -8.91 -7.27
C GLY A 91 15.17 -10.27 -6.55
N ILE A 92 14.13 -10.52 -5.73
CA ILE A 92 13.88 -11.81 -5.07
C ILE A 92 12.73 -12.53 -5.78
N GLY A 93 13.07 -13.54 -6.58
CA GLY A 93 12.10 -14.45 -7.20
C GLY A 93 11.83 -15.71 -6.35
N PRO A 94 10.90 -16.60 -6.78
CA PRO A 94 10.49 -17.79 -6.03
C PRO A 94 11.63 -18.72 -5.62
N ALA A 95 12.58 -18.95 -6.52
CA ALA A 95 13.75 -19.79 -6.24
C ALA A 95 14.67 -19.15 -5.19
N MET A 96 14.80 -17.82 -5.21
CA MET A 96 15.61 -17.08 -4.23
C MET A 96 14.93 -17.09 -2.86
N ALA A 97 13.62 -16.82 -2.82
CA ALA A 97 12.84 -16.83 -1.59
C ALA A 97 12.92 -18.19 -0.87
N ASN A 98 12.80 -19.29 -1.61
CA ASN A 98 12.97 -20.64 -1.06
C ASN A 98 14.37 -20.82 -0.45
N ARG A 99 15.43 -20.45 -1.18
CA ARG A 99 16.81 -20.57 -0.69
C ARG A 99 17.05 -19.76 0.60
N ILE A 100 16.49 -18.55 0.68
CA ILE A 100 16.58 -17.71 1.88
C ILE A 100 15.94 -18.42 3.08
N ILE A 101 14.77 -19.03 2.89
CA ILE A 101 14.05 -19.78 3.93
C ILE A 101 14.86 -21.01 4.36
N GLU A 102 15.33 -21.81 3.40
CA GLU A 102 16.15 -23.01 3.67
C GLU A 102 17.43 -22.67 4.44
N GLU A 103 18.06 -21.53 4.15
CA GLU A 103 19.28 -21.10 4.83
C GLU A 103 19.00 -20.60 6.25
N ARG A 104 18.01 -19.73 6.45
CA ARG A 104 17.70 -19.21 7.80
C ARG A 104 17.13 -20.28 8.73
N GLU A 105 16.46 -21.30 8.19
CA GLU A 105 15.98 -22.47 8.95
C GLU A 105 17.13 -23.25 9.59
N LYS A 106 18.32 -23.24 8.97
CA LYS A 106 19.53 -23.81 9.57
C LYS A 106 20.05 -22.90 10.68
N ILE A 107 20.33 -21.65 10.32
CA ILE A 107 20.89 -20.62 11.20
C ILE A 107 20.47 -19.25 10.66
N TYR A 108 19.96 -18.37 11.52
CA TYR A 108 19.65 -16.98 11.19
C TYR A 108 20.84 -16.23 10.58
N PHE A 109 20.56 -15.29 9.69
CA PHE A 109 21.60 -14.45 9.11
C PHE A 109 22.06 -13.42 10.14
N ALA A 110 23.37 -13.33 10.37
CA ALA A 110 23.93 -12.38 11.32
C ALA A 110 24.12 -10.98 10.70
N SER A 111 24.36 -10.90 9.39
CA SER A 111 24.64 -9.66 8.70
C SER A 111 24.34 -9.78 7.20
N TRP A 112 24.40 -8.64 6.50
CA TRP A 112 24.32 -8.62 5.04
C TRP A 112 25.47 -9.36 4.36
N GLU A 113 26.65 -9.40 4.98
CA GLU A 113 27.81 -10.12 4.47
C GLU A 113 27.61 -11.65 4.59
N ASP A 114 27.04 -12.10 5.71
CA ASP A 114 26.66 -13.50 5.89
C ASP A 114 25.57 -13.92 4.90
N PHE A 115 24.57 -13.05 4.73
CA PHE A 115 23.50 -13.23 3.75
C PHE A 115 24.03 -13.36 2.32
N GLU A 116 24.98 -12.50 1.92
CA GLU A 116 25.63 -12.55 0.60
C GLU A 116 26.39 -13.86 0.38
N LYS A 117 27.17 -14.28 1.39
CA LYS A 117 27.99 -15.51 1.31
C LYS A 117 27.15 -16.77 1.18
N ARG A 118 26.01 -16.82 1.86
CA ARG A 118 25.18 -18.03 1.96
C ARG A 118 24.11 -18.11 0.86
N VAL A 119 23.56 -16.99 0.43
CA VAL A 119 22.47 -16.98 -0.56
C VAL A 119 23.03 -16.76 -1.97
N ARG A 120 23.30 -17.86 -2.67
CA ARG A 120 23.80 -17.84 -4.06
C ARG A 120 22.92 -16.97 -4.97
N GLY A 121 23.55 -16.06 -5.72
CA GLY A 121 22.87 -15.16 -6.66
C GLY A 121 22.37 -13.84 -6.05
N ILE A 122 22.70 -13.60 -4.79
CA ILE A 122 22.70 -12.28 -4.16
C ILE A 122 24.12 -11.75 -4.18
N GLY A 123 24.25 -10.48 -4.58
CA GLY A 123 25.51 -9.76 -4.64
C GLY A 123 25.29 -8.30 -4.29
N PRO A 124 26.33 -7.46 -4.38
CA PRO A 124 26.33 -6.12 -3.79
C PRO A 124 25.27 -5.20 -4.40
N SER A 125 25.00 -5.33 -5.70
CA SER A 125 23.94 -4.57 -6.39
C SER A 125 22.55 -4.90 -5.84
N LYS A 126 22.19 -6.18 -5.73
CA LYS A 126 20.90 -6.61 -5.15
C LYS A 126 20.76 -6.24 -3.68
N ILE A 127 21.84 -6.37 -2.91
CA ILE A 127 21.84 -5.95 -1.49
C ILE A 127 21.54 -4.46 -1.38
N SER A 128 22.09 -3.65 -2.29
CA SER A 128 21.84 -2.21 -2.32
C SER A 128 20.38 -1.91 -2.67
N GLU A 129 19.81 -2.60 -3.65
CA GLU A 129 18.38 -2.50 -3.98
C GLU A 129 17.47 -2.89 -2.80
N LEU A 130 17.78 -3.98 -2.11
CA LEU A 130 17.03 -4.43 -0.94
C LEU A 130 17.09 -3.40 0.21
N LYS A 131 18.28 -2.86 0.49
CA LYS A 131 18.45 -1.81 1.51
C LYS A 131 17.68 -0.54 1.14
N ASN A 132 17.74 -0.11 -0.12
CA ASN A 132 16.99 1.05 -0.61
C ASN A 132 15.48 0.85 -0.52
N ALA A 133 15.02 -0.39 -0.70
CA ALA A 133 13.62 -0.77 -0.51
C ALA A 133 13.21 -0.87 0.97
N GLY A 134 14.14 -0.71 1.91
CA GLY A 134 13.92 -0.76 3.35
C GLY A 134 13.93 -2.17 3.96
N VAL A 135 14.39 -3.17 3.22
CA VAL A 135 14.56 -4.54 3.74
C VAL A 135 15.70 -4.55 4.76
N THR A 136 15.54 -5.31 5.83
CA THR A 136 16.55 -5.48 6.90
C THR A 136 16.80 -6.96 7.18
N ILE A 137 17.94 -7.31 7.78
CA ILE A 137 18.20 -8.69 8.21
C ILE A 137 17.23 -9.09 9.34
N GLY A 138 17.00 -8.18 10.29
CA GLY A 138 16.21 -8.45 11.49
C GLY A 138 16.95 -9.35 12.48
N PRO A 139 16.45 -9.46 13.73
CA PRO A 139 16.93 -10.48 14.66
C PRO A 139 16.61 -11.87 14.10
#